data_AF-H0HYP3-F1
#
_entry.id   AF-H0HYP3-F1
#
_cell.length_a   1.000
_cell.length_b   1.000
_cell.length_c   1.000
_cell.angle_alpha   90.00
_cell.angle_beta   90.00
_cell.angle_gamma   90.00
#
_symmetry.space_group_name_H-M   'P 1'
#
loop_
_entity.id
_entity.type
_entity.pdbx_description
1 polymer ?
#
loop_
_entity_poly.entity_id
_entity_poly.type
_entity_poly.pdbx_seq_one_letter_code
_entity_poly.pdbx_strand_id
1 'polypeptide(L)'
;MMKSTIDHLPEEKQRELARVLEILHIEFEDALALSSSDWKKNGRILKILLFGSHARGDWGDEPHTMKGYRSDFDILVIVNNSKLSDFAYWYKAEDRLLRDRA
;
A
#
# COMPACT_ATOMS: atom_id res chain seq x y z
N MET A 1 12.21 -19.52 1.86
CA MET A 1 12.80 -18.22 2.29
C MET A 1 11.83 -17.12 1.93
N MET A 2 11.57 -16.15 2.82
CA MET A 2 10.83 -14.94 2.45
C MET A 2 11.69 -14.14 1.47
N LYS A 3 11.14 -13.75 0.31
CA LYS A 3 11.82 -12.84 -0.62
C LYS A 3 11.88 -11.47 0.03
N SER A 4 13.05 -10.84 0.01
CA SER A 4 13.26 -9.49 0.54
C SER A 4 13.27 -8.42 -0.55
N THR A 5 13.17 -8.82 -1.82
CA THR A 5 13.15 -7.93 -2.99
C THR A 5 11.88 -8.14 -3.81
N ILE A 6 11.56 -7.17 -4.65
CA ILE A 6 10.42 -7.18 -5.57
C ILE A 6 10.84 -7.45 -7.02
N ASP A 7 12.09 -7.89 -7.24
CA ASP A 7 12.68 -8.04 -8.58
C ASP A 7 11.98 -9.11 -9.44
N HIS A 8 11.16 -9.96 -8.82
CA HIS A 8 10.31 -10.92 -9.55
C HIS A 8 9.06 -10.28 -10.16
N LEU A 9 8.72 -9.04 -9.79
CA LEU A 9 7.67 -8.26 -10.44
C LEU A 9 8.23 -7.59 -11.70
N PRO A 10 7.46 -7.50 -12.80
CA PRO A 10 7.81 -6.66 -13.93
C PRO A 10 8.01 -5.20 -13.52
N GLU A 11 8.88 -4.48 -14.23
CA GLU A 11 9.19 -3.07 -13.89
C GLU A 11 7.95 -2.18 -13.79
N GLU A 12 6.95 -2.41 -14.63
CA GLU A 12 5.67 -1.69 -14.57
C GLU A 12 4.99 -1.88 -13.22
N LYS A 13 4.88 -3.13 -12.75
CA LYS A 13 4.32 -3.46 -11.42
C LYS A 13 5.17 -2.94 -10.28
N GLN A 14 6.50 -2.89 -10.44
CA GLN A 14 7.38 -2.26 -9.45
C GLN A 14 7.13 -0.75 -9.37
N ARG A 15 6.90 -0.07 -10.50
CA ARG A 15 6.55 1.36 -10.54
C ARG A 15 5.17 1.63 -9.95
N GLU A 16 4.16 0.82 -10.30
CA GLU A 16 2.82 0.90 -9.69
C GLU A 16 2.94 0.73 -8.16
N LEU A 17 3.66 -0.29 -7.68
CA LEU A 17 3.85 -0.51 -6.25
C LEU A 17 4.60 0.65 -5.57
N ALA A 18 5.63 1.20 -6.20
CA ALA A 18 6.35 2.36 -5.68
C ALA A 18 5.42 3.58 -5.52
N ARG A 19 4.50 3.78 -6.46
CA ARG A 19 3.47 4.81 -6.39
C ARG A 19 2.49 4.57 -5.24
N VAL A 20 2.06 3.33 -5.04
CA VAL A 20 1.21 2.96 -3.90
C VAL A 20 1.91 3.28 -2.57
N LEU A 21 3.19 2.92 -2.44
CA LEU A 21 3.99 3.22 -1.25
C LEU A 21 4.11 4.74 -1.02
N GLU A 22 4.37 5.51 -2.07
CA GLU A 22 4.43 6.97 -1.99
C GLU A 22 3.12 7.56 -1.45
N ILE A 23 1.97 7.14 -2.00
CA ILE A 23 0.65 7.60 -1.56
C ILE A 23 0.41 7.24 -0.09
N LEU A 24 0.69 6.00 0.32
CA LEU A 24 0.54 5.56 1.70
C LEU A 24 1.37 6.41 2.67
N HIS A 25 2.61 6.75 2.30
CA HIS A 25 3.48 7.59 3.13
C HIS A 25 2.98 9.03 3.22
N ILE A 26 2.66 9.67 2.09
CA ILE A 26 2.18 11.06 2.06
C ILE A 26 0.91 11.22 2.88
N GLU A 27 -0.09 10.40 2.61
CA GLU A 27 -1.40 10.56 3.25
C GLU A 27 -1.34 10.20 4.74
N PHE A 28 -0.46 9.28 5.14
CA PHE A 28 -0.20 9.00 6.55
C PHE A 28 0.46 10.18 7.27
N GLU A 29 1.48 10.81 6.66
CA GLU A 29 2.11 11.99 7.24
C GLU A 29 1.12 13.15 7.38
N ASP A 30 0.32 13.41 6.34
CA ASP A 30 -0.73 14.43 6.35
C ASP A 30 -1.79 14.19 7.43
N ALA A 31 -2.17 12.92 7.65
CA ALA A 31 -3.10 12.56 8.73
C ALA A 31 -2.54 12.85 10.14
N LEU A 32 -1.21 12.92 10.28
CA LEU A 32 -0.52 13.23 11.55
C LEU A 32 -0.12 14.71 11.70
N ALA A 33 0.04 15.44 10.59
CA ALA A 33 0.69 16.76 10.53
C ALA A 33 0.06 17.84 11.43
N LEU A 34 -1.25 17.75 11.72
CA LEU A 34 -1.99 18.78 12.47
C LEU A 34 -2.28 18.40 13.92
N SER A 35 -1.66 17.35 14.45
CA SER A 35 -2.00 16.89 15.80
C SER A 35 -1.16 17.52 16.91
N SER A 36 -1.86 18.02 17.94
CA SER A 36 -1.26 18.38 19.22
C SER A 36 -0.98 17.17 20.13
N SER A 37 -1.59 16.01 19.86
CA SER A 37 -1.46 14.80 20.68
C SER A 37 -0.11 14.11 20.49
N ASP A 38 0.59 13.81 21.59
CA ASP A 38 1.92 13.19 21.55
C ASP A 38 1.96 11.83 20.82
N TRP A 39 0.89 11.04 20.94
CA TRP A 39 0.82 9.74 20.27
C TRP A 39 0.69 9.86 18.74
N LYS A 40 0.11 10.95 18.23
CA LYS A 40 0.04 11.24 16.79
C LYS A 40 1.35 11.81 16.27
N LYS A 41 1.98 12.73 17.01
CA LYS A 41 3.32 13.27 16.65
C LYS A 41 4.38 12.18 16.52
N ASN A 42 4.28 11.15 17.36
CA ASN A 42 5.17 9.99 17.34
C ASN A 42 4.65 8.84 16.48
N GLY A 43 3.57 9.03 15.71
CA GLY A 43 3.03 8.00 14.82
C GLY A 43 3.99 7.67 13.68
N ARG A 44 4.26 6.39 13.46
CA ARG A 44 5.19 5.90 12.43
C ARG A 44 4.65 4.63 11.78
N ILE A 45 4.86 4.53 10.47
CA ILE A 45 4.83 3.26 9.76
C ILE A 45 6.12 2.52 10.09
N LEU A 46 6.00 1.29 10.59
CA LEU A 46 7.12 0.41 10.93
C LEU A 46 7.53 -0.44 9.74
N LYS A 47 6.56 -0.99 9.02
CA LYS A 47 6.77 -1.83 7.83
C LYS A 47 5.58 -1.69 6.88
N ILE A 48 5.85 -1.86 5.60
CA ILE A 48 4.84 -2.13 4.57
C ILE A 48 5.23 -3.44 3.91
N LEU A 49 4.27 -4.35 3.82
CA LEU A 49 4.48 -5.71 3.32
C LEU A 49 3.55 -5.96 2.14
N LEU A 50 4.13 -6.33 1.00
CA LEU A 50 3.38 -6.94 -0.09
C LEU A 50 3.13 -8.42 0.27
N PHE A 51 1.88 -8.83 0.25
CA PHE A 51 1.48 -10.23 0.36
C PHE A 51 0.63 -10.64 -0.84
N GLY A 52 0.00 -11.81 -0.78
CA GLY A 52 -0.89 -12.24 -1.85
C GLY A 52 -0.16 -12.68 -3.13
N SER A 53 -0.87 -12.59 -4.26
CA SER A 53 -0.42 -13.20 -5.52
C SER A 53 0.82 -12.53 -6.11
N HIS A 54 0.88 -11.21 -6.02
CA HIS A 54 2.04 -10.43 -6.45
C HIS A 54 3.31 -10.76 -5.62
N ALA A 55 3.17 -11.05 -4.32
CA ALA A 55 4.31 -11.48 -3.51
C ALA A 55 4.82 -12.89 -3.90
N ARG A 56 3.90 -13.80 -4.28
CA ARG A 56 4.23 -15.17 -4.65
C ARG A 56 4.71 -15.32 -6.10
N GLY A 57 4.29 -14.41 -6.98
CA GLY A 57 4.56 -14.49 -8.42
C GLY A 57 3.54 -15.33 -9.19
N ASP A 58 2.39 -15.65 -8.60
CA ASP A 58 1.26 -16.36 -9.21
C ASP A 58 0.08 -15.41 -9.54
N TRP A 59 0.37 -14.12 -9.69
CA TRP A 59 -0.59 -13.11 -10.13
C TRP A 59 -0.82 -13.22 -11.65
N GLY A 60 -2.02 -12.84 -12.10
CA GLY A 60 -2.40 -12.89 -13.51
C GLY A 60 -3.22 -11.67 -13.89
N ASP A 61 -2.89 -11.12 -15.06
CA ASP A 61 -3.69 -10.11 -15.77
C ASP A 61 -4.18 -10.78 -17.06
N GLU A 62 -5.50 -11.02 -17.15
CA GLU A 62 -6.17 -11.59 -18.32
C GLU A 62 -7.08 -10.54 -18.99
N PRO A 63 -6.54 -9.43 -19.52
CA PRO A 63 -7.34 -8.36 -20.10
C PRO A 63 -8.07 -8.79 -21.38
N HIS A 64 -7.64 -9.88 -22.01
CA HIS A 64 -8.20 -10.42 -23.25
C HIS A 64 -9.29 -11.47 -23.06
N THR A 65 -9.57 -11.90 -21.82
CA THR A 65 -10.69 -12.81 -21.55
C THR A 65 -11.96 -12.01 -21.27
N MET A 66 -13.13 -12.61 -21.53
CA MET A 66 -14.44 -11.98 -21.24
C MET A 66 -14.61 -11.54 -19.77
N LYS A 67 -13.76 -12.04 -18.86
CA LYS A 67 -13.79 -11.71 -17.43
C LYS A 67 -12.90 -10.53 -17.05
N GLY A 68 -11.91 -10.17 -17.87
CA GLY A 68 -11.02 -9.02 -17.61
C GLY A 68 -10.34 -9.07 -16.25
N TYR A 69 -9.91 -10.27 -15.80
CA TYR A 69 -9.36 -10.42 -14.46
C TYR A 69 -8.02 -9.69 -14.34
N ARG A 70 -7.93 -8.73 -13.42
CA ARG A 70 -6.69 -8.06 -13.05
C ARG A 70 -6.43 -8.35 -11.58
N SER A 71 -5.23 -8.79 -11.24
CA SER A 71 -4.89 -9.03 -9.84
C SER A 71 -4.66 -7.70 -9.12
N ASP A 72 -5.19 -7.55 -7.91
CA ASP A 72 -4.91 -6.38 -7.06
C ASP A 72 -3.60 -6.58 -6.25
N PHE A 73 -3.09 -5.51 -5.66
CA PHE A 73 -2.02 -5.58 -4.67
C PHE A 73 -2.57 -5.79 -3.26
N ASP A 74 -2.17 -6.86 -2.61
CA ASP A 74 -2.46 -7.10 -1.20
C ASP A 74 -1.35 -6.48 -0.32
N ILE A 75 -1.66 -5.41 0.41
CA ILE A 75 -0.68 -4.65 1.20
C ILE A 75 -1.06 -4.62 2.69
N LEU A 76 -0.10 -4.97 3.55
CA LEU A 76 -0.21 -4.84 5.00
C LEU A 76 0.70 -3.73 5.49
N VAL A 77 0.12 -2.70 6.10
CA VAL A 77 0.85 -1.62 6.77
C VAL A 77 0.89 -1.90 8.27
N ILE A 78 2.08 -1.89 8.84
CA ILE A 78 2.32 -2.06 10.27
C ILE A 78 2.70 -0.70 10.85
N VAL A 79 1.99 -0.27 11.90
CA VAL A 79 2.21 1.01 12.59
C VAL A 79 2.65 0.81 14.03
N ASN A 80 3.31 1.82 14.60
CA ASN A 80 3.84 1.77 15.97
C ASN A 80 2.82 2.06 17.08
N ASN A 81 1.57 2.34 16.72
CA ASN A 81 0.50 2.63 17.67
C ASN A 81 -0.82 2.04 17.18
N SER A 82 -1.52 1.27 18.03
CA SER A 82 -2.78 0.62 17.66
C SER A 82 -3.90 1.60 17.28
N LYS A 83 -3.88 2.84 17.76
CA LYS A 83 -4.86 3.85 17.33
C LYS A 83 -4.69 4.24 15.86
N LEU A 84 -3.49 4.08 15.31
CA LEU A 84 -3.18 4.39 13.91
C LEU A 84 -3.57 3.26 12.96
N SER A 85 -4.00 2.09 13.47
CA SER A 85 -4.61 1.05 12.63
C SER A 85 -6.09 1.30 12.36
N ASP A 86 -6.68 2.34 12.97
CA ASP A 86 -8.03 2.77 12.63
C ASP A 86 -8.04 3.31 11.20
N PHE A 87 -8.98 2.82 10.39
CA PHE A 87 -9.12 3.19 8.99
C PHE A 87 -9.43 4.68 8.80
N ALA A 88 -9.89 5.38 9.84
CA ALA A 88 -10.00 6.83 9.89
C ALA A 88 -8.72 7.58 9.45
N TYR A 89 -7.55 7.02 9.70
CA TYR A 89 -6.26 7.60 9.32
C TYR A 89 -5.83 7.29 7.88
N TRP A 90 -6.59 6.43 7.18
CA TRP A 90 -6.23 5.88 5.88
C TRP A 90 -7.24 6.20 4.77
N TYR A 91 -8.41 6.78 5.10
CA TYR A 91 -9.44 7.13 4.10
C TYR A 91 -8.90 7.97 2.93
N LYS A 92 -8.01 8.93 3.19
CA LYS A 92 -7.42 9.73 2.12
C LYS A 92 -6.49 8.92 1.22
N ALA A 93 -5.74 7.98 1.81
CA ALA A 93 -4.91 7.06 1.06
C ALA A 93 -5.77 6.16 0.16
N GLU A 94 -6.85 5.57 0.70
CA GLU A 94 -7.80 4.77 -0.07
C GLU A 94 -8.42 5.59 -1.22
N ASP A 95 -8.97 6.77 -0.94
CA ASP A 95 -9.60 7.62 -1.96
C ASP A 95 -8.61 8.00 -3.07
N ARG A 96 -7.37 8.34 -2.69
CA ARG A 96 -6.32 8.66 -3.66
C ARG A 96 -5.93 7.45 -4.49
N LEU A 97 -5.77 6.27 -3.90
CA LEU A 97 -5.44 5.03 -4.61
C LEU A 97 -6.54 4.62 -5.60
N LEU A 98 -7.82 4.77 -5.23
CA LEU A 98 -8.95 4.46 -6.13
C LEU A 98 -9.05 5.42 -7.33
N ARG A 99 -8.52 6.65 -7.19
CA ARG A 99 -8.51 7.66 -8.26
C ARG A 99 -7.22 7.66 -9.07
N ASP A 100 -6.11 7.20 -8.49
CA ASP A 100 -4.80 7.11 -9.14
C ASP A 100 -4.86 5.99 -10.20
N ARG A 101 -5.12 6.38 -11.44
CA ARG A 101 -5.03 5.49 -12.60
C ARG A 101 -3.57 5.40 -13.04
N ALA A 102 -2.74 4.79 -12.20
CA ALA A 102 -1.39 4.37 -12.58
C ALA A 102 -1.45 3.26 -13.63
#